data_AF-A0A972D4K9-F1
#
_entry.id   AF-A0A972D4K9-F1
#
_cell.length_a   1.000
_cell.length_b   1.000
_cell.length_c   1.000
_cell.angle_alpha   90.00
_cell.angle_beta   90.00
_cell.angle_gamma   90.00
#
_symmetry.space_group_name_H-M   'P 1'
#
loop_
_entity.id
_entity.type
_entity.pdbx_description
1 polymer ?
#
loop_
_entity_poly.entity_id
_entity_poly.type
_entity_poly.pdbx_seq_one_letter_code
_entity_poly.pdbx_strand_id
1 'polypeptide(L)'
;MRKKTRFLLFVFLLFFGLLCVMAQAQDRIEVETGRPEFIEKMLEKTSEESREEVASLLKLDDDELLEAISRRTFQYFWQEANPRNGLIKDRSTVDSPSSIAAVGFGLSAIPVAVERGWISYDEGYQRALTTLKTFAKGKVEGRKGFYYHFVDMHYGKRVWNCELSSIDTAILIAGGIVCGEYFKGTSVEKYANQLYEKADWQWMTNGEETLTMGWDPLHGFLRARWNGFNEGILATLLAIG
;
A
#
# COMPACT_ATOMS: atom_id res chain seq x y z
N MET A 1 27.31 7.04 0.11
CA MET A 1 26.25 6.09 0.50
C MET A 1 25.20 6.65 1.47
N ARG A 2 25.50 7.63 2.33
CA ARG A 2 24.53 8.25 3.28
C ARG A 2 23.40 9.14 2.72
N LYS A 3 23.36 9.43 1.41
CA LYS A 3 22.39 10.39 0.83
C LYS A 3 21.15 9.73 0.17
N LYS A 4 21.20 8.45 -0.21
CA LYS A 4 20.07 7.76 -0.87
C LYS A 4 19.01 7.22 0.12
N THR A 5 19.43 6.87 1.33
CA THR A 5 18.53 6.37 2.41
C THR A 5 17.57 7.43 2.94
N ARG A 6 17.90 8.72 2.79
CA ARG A 6 17.04 9.84 3.22
C ARG A 6 15.87 10.12 2.27
N PHE A 7 15.96 9.69 1.01
CA PHE A 7 14.89 9.92 0.03
C PHE A 7 13.75 8.90 0.18
N LEU A 8 14.09 7.64 0.51
CA LEU A 8 13.09 6.57 0.71
C LEU A 8 12.28 6.76 2.01
N LEU A 9 12.91 7.30 3.06
CA LEU A 9 12.22 7.65 4.31
C LEU A 9 11.23 8.82 4.13
N PHE A 10 11.52 9.73 3.17
CA PHE A 10 10.70 10.91 2.91
C PHE A 10 9.38 10.56 2.20
N VAL A 11 9.39 9.52 1.35
CA VAL A 11 8.18 9.05 0.64
C VAL A 11 7.27 8.23 1.58
N PHE A 12 7.83 7.49 2.53
CA PHE A 12 7.06 6.74 3.53
C PHE A 12 6.39 7.66 4.57
N LEU A 13 7.07 8.74 4.96
CA LEU A 13 6.51 9.77 5.85
C LEU A 13 5.47 10.67 5.15
N LEU A 14 5.44 10.74 3.82
CA LEU A 14 4.44 11.54 3.10
C LEU A 14 3.05 10.87 3.07
N PHE A 15 2.95 9.54 3.17
CA PHE A 15 1.66 8.84 3.22
C PHE A 15 1.05 8.73 4.63
N PHE A 16 1.88 8.78 5.69
CA PHE A 16 1.38 8.88 7.07
C PHE A 16 1.34 10.32 7.60
N GLY A 17 2.18 11.21 7.07
CA GLY A 17 2.29 12.62 7.49
C GLY A 17 1.24 13.54 6.87
N LEU A 18 0.50 13.10 5.85
CA LEU A 18 -0.58 13.91 5.28
C LEU A 18 -1.82 14.00 6.19
N LEU A 19 -1.89 13.22 7.28
CA LEU A 19 -2.86 13.45 8.34
C LEU A 19 -2.45 14.57 9.32
N CYS A 20 -1.19 15.04 9.29
CA CYS A 20 -0.66 15.96 10.31
C CYS A 20 -0.28 17.38 9.80
N VAL A 21 -0.35 17.68 8.50
CA VAL A 21 0.09 18.99 7.96
C VAL A 21 -1.06 19.85 7.41
N MET A 22 -2.25 19.77 8.01
CA MET A 22 -3.31 20.79 7.89
C MET A 22 -3.44 21.65 9.14
N ALA A 23 -2.42 21.61 10.01
CA ALA A 23 -2.49 22.08 11.38
C ALA A 23 -1.52 23.24 11.64
N GLN A 24 -1.40 24.22 10.75
CA GLN A 24 -0.60 25.42 11.03
C GLN A 24 -0.93 26.61 10.12
N ALA A 25 -2.12 27.18 10.30
CA ALA A 25 -2.35 28.62 10.14
C ALA A 25 -3.64 29.02 10.86
N GLN A 26 -3.48 29.84 11.90
CA GLN A 26 -4.49 30.55 12.68
C GLN A 26 -5.49 29.72 13.53
N ASP A 27 -5.39 29.96 14.85
CA ASP A 27 -6.37 29.73 15.92
C ASP A 27 -6.73 28.28 16.31
N ARG A 28 -6.22 27.89 17.48
CA ARG A 28 -6.64 26.76 18.35
C ARG A 28 -7.10 25.50 17.62
N ILE A 29 -6.15 24.60 17.37
CA ILE A 29 -6.46 23.19 17.17
C ILE A 29 -6.76 22.63 18.56
N GLU A 30 -8.04 22.63 18.94
CA GLU A 30 -8.52 21.57 19.81
C GLU A 30 -8.32 20.28 19.02
N VAL A 31 -7.32 19.49 19.42
CA VAL A 31 -7.32 18.08 19.07
C VAL A 31 -8.62 17.57 19.66
N GLU A 32 -9.61 17.29 18.80
CA GLU A 32 -10.82 16.60 19.21
C GLU A 32 -10.34 15.22 19.68
N THR A 33 -9.93 15.13 20.94
CA THR A 33 -9.63 13.87 21.60
C THR A 33 -10.92 13.10 21.47
N GLY A 34 -10.93 12.09 20.61
CA GLY A 34 -12.15 11.35 20.26
C GLY A 34 -12.95 11.07 21.53
N ARG A 35 -14.29 11.23 21.44
CA ARG A 35 -15.23 11.12 22.58
C ARG A 35 -14.70 10.08 23.58
N PRO A 36 -14.32 10.48 24.82
CA PRO A 36 -13.65 9.59 25.76
C PRO A 36 -14.36 8.25 25.94
N GLU A 37 -15.70 8.26 25.93
CA GLU A 37 -16.56 7.07 25.98
C GLU A 37 -16.30 6.06 24.84
N PHE A 38 -15.96 6.54 23.64
CA PHE A 38 -15.64 5.68 22.50
C PHE A 38 -14.29 4.99 22.69
N ILE A 39 -13.28 5.73 23.18
CA ILE A 39 -11.95 5.17 23.48
C ILE A 39 -12.05 4.17 24.63
N GLU A 40 -12.77 4.50 25.71
CA GLU A 40 -13.02 3.59 26.83
C GLU A 40 -13.71 2.31 26.36
N LYS A 41 -14.74 2.41 25.53
CA LYS A 41 -15.44 1.25 24.97
C LYS A 41 -14.58 0.40 24.03
N MET A 42 -13.60 0.99 23.34
CA MET A 42 -12.60 0.22 22.59
C MET A 42 -11.61 -0.47 23.52
N LEU A 43 -11.14 0.23 24.56
CA LEU A 43 -10.25 -0.33 25.57
C LEU A 43 -10.91 -1.52 26.27
N GLU A 44 -12.19 -1.43 26.64
CA GLU A 44 -12.98 -2.52 27.23
C GLU A 44 -13.01 -3.80 26.38
N LYS A 45 -13.02 -3.66 25.05
CA LYS A 45 -13.01 -4.78 24.10
C LYS A 45 -11.61 -5.30 23.79
N THR A 46 -10.58 -4.60 24.24
CA THR A 46 -9.18 -4.99 24.01
C THR A 46 -8.82 -6.11 24.97
N SER A 47 -8.19 -7.16 24.44
CA SER A 47 -7.74 -8.28 25.27
C SER A 47 -6.69 -7.83 26.29
N GLU A 48 -6.63 -8.51 27.44
CA GLU A 48 -5.64 -8.17 28.48
C GLU A 48 -4.20 -8.34 27.95
N GLU A 49 -3.96 -9.38 27.16
CA GLU A 49 -2.68 -9.60 26.46
C GLU A 49 -2.27 -8.39 25.61
N SER A 50 -3.20 -7.84 24.82
CA SER A 50 -2.92 -6.66 24.00
C SER A 50 -2.66 -5.41 24.84
N ARG A 51 -3.30 -5.26 26.01
CA ARG A 51 -3.05 -4.13 26.92
C ARG A 51 -1.68 -4.24 27.56
N GLU A 52 -1.28 -5.43 27.98
CA GLU A 52 0.05 -5.70 28.54
C GLU A 52 1.14 -5.47 27.49
N GLU A 53 0.93 -5.92 26.25
CA GLU A 53 1.84 -5.67 25.13
C GLU A 53 2.04 -4.16 24.92
N VAL A 54 0.95 -3.38 24.80
CA VAL A 54 1.03 -1.92 24.64
C VAL A 54 1.73 -1.27 25.83
N ALA A 55 1.38 -1.65 27.06
CA ALA A 55 2.03 -1.11 28.26
C ALA A 55 3.52 -1.44 28.32
N SER A 56 3.95 -2.56 27.73
CA SER A 56 5.38 -2.91 27.61
C SER A 56 6.08 -2.05 26.56
N LEU A 57 5.44 -1.81 25.41
CA LEU A 57 5.98 -0.97 24.33
C LEU A 57 6.18 0.48 24.80
N LEU A 58 5.27 1.02 25.59
CA LEU A 58 5.34 2.39 26.12
C LEU A 58 6.51 2.64 27.10
N LYS A 59 7.24 1.59 27.51
CA LYS A 59 8.42 1.70 28.38
C LYS A 59 9.74 1.74 27.61
N LEU A 60 9.70 1.42 26.32
CA LEU A 60 10.87 1.45 25.44
C LEU A 60 11.32 2.89 25.19
N ASP A 61 12.59 3.07 24.83
CA ASP A 61 13.01 4.35 24.27
C ASP A 61 12.46 4.54 22.84
N ASP A 62 12.59 5.76 22.29
CA ASP A 62 12.01 6.10 20.98
C ASP A 62 12.55 5.22 19.85
N ASP A 63 13.84 4.87 19.87
CA ASP A 63 14.47 4.07 18.81
C ASP A 63 14.01 2.61 18.89
N GLU A 64 13.96 2.04 20.09
CA GLU A 64 13.43 0.70 20.36
C GLU A 64 11.95 0.60 20.03
N LEU A 65 11.15 1.61 20.38
CA LEU A 65 9.72 1.67 20.07
C LEU A 65 9.48 1.74 18.56
N LEU A 66 10.23 2.59 17.84
CA LEU A 66 10.15 2.70 16.39
C LEU A 66 10.54 1.40 15.69
N GLU A 67 11.57 0.71 16.16
CA GLU A 67 11.97 -0.61 15.65
C GLU A 67 10.87 -1.65 15.88
N ALA A 68 10.32 -1.72 17.09
CA ALA A 68 9.25 -2.67 17.44
C ALA A 68 7.99 -2.45 16.59
N ILE A 69 7.51 -1.20 16.49
CA ILE A 69 6.33 -0.85 15.68
C ILE A 69 6.59 -1.14 14.21
N SER A 70 7.74 -0.72 13.67
CA SER A 70 8.06 -0.92 12.24
C SER A 70 8.11 -2.41 11.88
N ARG A 71 8.73 -3.23 12.73
CA ARG A 71 8.80 -4.68 12.53
C ARG A 71 7.41 -5.32 12.65
N ARG A 72 6.59 -4.90 13.61
CA ARG A 72 5.22 -5.39 13.78
C ARG A 72 4.32 -5.03 12.60
N THR A 73 4.46 -3.81 12.06
CA THR A 73 3.76 -3.39 10.84
C THR A 73 4.21 -4.21 9.63
N PHE A 74 5.51 -4.45 9.48
CA PHE A 74 6.00 -5.32 8.40
C PHE A 74 5.44 -6.74 8.49
N GLN A 75 5.30 -7.30 9.70
CA GLN A 75 4.73 -8.64 9.89
C GLN A 75 3.32 -8.78 9.32
N TYR A 76 2.50 -7.71 9.32
CA TYR A 76 1.21 -7.74 8.63
C TYR A 76 1.38 -8.09 7.15
N PHE A 77 2.20 -7.33 6.41
CA PHE A 77 2.44 -7.58 4.99
C PHE A 77 3.13 -8.94 4.74
N TRP A 78 3.91 -9.42 5.70
CA TRP A 78 4.60 -10.69 5.56
C TRP A 78 3.69 -11.91 5.78
N GLN A 79 2.88 -11.87 6.85
CA GLN A 79 2.06 -12.98 7.35
C GLN A 79 0.68 -13.04 6.68
N GLU A 80 0.06 -11.89 6.39
CA GLU A 80 -1.26 -11.82 5.73
C GLU A 80 -1.18 -11.92 4.20
N ALA A 81 0.02 -12.15 3.67
CA ALA A 81 0.22 -12.45 2.27
C ALA A 81 -0.02 -13.93 1.98
N ASN A 82 -0.70 -14.23 0.88
CA ASN A 82 -0.73 -15.57 0.32
C ASN A 82 0.63 -15.90 -0.33
N PRO A 83 1.41 -16.85 0.21
CA PRO A 83 2.77 -17.12 -0.27
C PRO A 83 2.83 -17.68 -1.69
N ARG A 84 1.72 -18.20 -2.24
CA ARG A 84 1.67 -18.80 -3.58
C ARG A 84 1.54 -17.78 -4.70
N ASN A 85 0.94 -16.62 -4.43
CA ASN A 85 0.62 -15.62 -5.43
C ASN A 85 1.03 -14.18 -5.02
N GLY A 86 1.37 -13.97 -3.75
CA GLY A 86 1.84 -12.69 -3.23
C GLY A 86 0.74 -11.66 -2.96
N LEU A 87 -0.54 -12.04 -3.09
CA LEU A 87 -1.68 -11.19 -2.73
C LEU A 87 -1.73 -10.99 -1.22
N ILE A 88 -2.05 -9.78 -0.77
CA ILE A 88 -2.09 -9.39 0.64
C ILE A 88 -3.52 -9.01 1.00
N LYS A 89 -4.01 -9.49 2.16
CA LYS A 89 -5.33 -9.13 2.64
C LYS A 89 -5.48 -7.62 2.84
N ASP A 90 -6.70 -7.14 2.65
CA ASP A 90 -7.10 -5.77 2.98
C ASP A 90 -7.08 -5.52 4.50
N ARG A 91 -7.50 -6.50 5.29
CA ARG A 91 -7.49 -6.45 6.76
C ARG A 91 -7.25 -7.83 7.37
N SER A 92 -6.89 -7.89 8.65
CA SER A 92 -6.52 -9.14 9.35
C SER A 92 -7.68 -10.11 9.64
N THR A 93 -8.92 -9.79 9.26
CA THR A 93 -10.06 -10.71 9.42
C THR A 93 -9.91 -11.92 8.50
N VAL A 94 -10.41 -13.09 8.95
CA VAL A 94 -10.27 -14.37 8.23
C VAL A 94 -10.73 -14.29 6.77
N ASP A 95 -11.92 -13.72 6.52
CA ASP A 95 -12.55 -13.68 5.20
C ASP A 95 -12.22 -12.40 4.40
N SER A 96 -11.14 -11.70 4.75
CA SER A 96 -10.75 -10.49 4.02
C SER A 96 -10.27 -10.81 2.60
N PRO A 97 -10.74 -10.07 1.57
CA PRO A 97 -10.17 -10.17 0.23
C PRO A 97 -8.79 -9.53 0.19
N SER A 98 -8.11 -9.64 -0.96
CA SER A 98 -6.89 -8.88 -1.20
C SER A 98 -7.21 -7.44 -1.59
N SER A 99 -6.45 -6.49 -1.06
CA SER A 99 -6.36 -5.11 -1.59
C SER A 99 -5.08 -4.97 -2.40
N ILE A 100 -5.18 -4.46 -3.63
CA ILE A 100 -4.00 -4.24 -4.47
C ILE A 100 -3.12 -3.10 -3.92
N ALA A 101 -3.69 -2.14 -3.19
CA ALA A 101 -2.93 -1.10 -2.50
C ALA A 101 -2.09 -1.71 -1.36
N ALA A 102 -2.68 -2.63 -0.57
CA ALA A 102 -1.95 -3.36 0.45
C ALA A 102 -0.78 -4.15 -0.14
N VAL A 103 -0.96 -4.74 -1.32
CA VAL A 103 0.14 -5.38 -2.08
C VAL A 103 1.25 -4.38 -2.44
N GLY A 104 0.90 -3.19 -2.92
CA GLY A 104 1.87 -2.12 -3.23
C GLY A 104 2.67 -1.70 -2.01
N PHE A 105 2.01 -1.43 -0.89
CA PHE A 105 2.70 -1.12 0.37
C PHE A 105 3.59 -2.27 0.83
N GLY A 106 3.10 -3.51 0.78
CA GLY A 106 3.89 -4.69 1.13
C GLY A 106 5.14 -4.87 0.26
N LEU A 107 5.05 -4.62 -1.05
CA LEU A 107 6.23 -4.61 -1.94
C LEU A 107 7.25 -3.56 -1.49
N SER A 108 6.82 -2.32 -1.22
CA SER A 108 7.73 -1.26 -0.76
C SER A 108 8.40 -1.56 0.59
N ALA A 109 7.76 -2.37 1.44
CA ALA A 109 8.27 -2.76 2.75
C ALA A 109 9.32 -3.88 2.69
N ILE A 110 9.38 -4.67 1.61
CA ILE A 110 10.34 -5.77 1.47
C ILE A 110 11.80 -5.28 1.55
N PRO A 111 12.24 -4.28 0.76
CA PRO A 111 13.60 -3.74 0.86
C PRO A 111 13.95 -3.28 2.28
N VAL A 112 13.01 -2.63 2.98
CA VAL A 112 13.22 -2.17 4.36
C VAL A 112 13.48 -3.36 5.29
N ALA A 113 12.69 -4.42 5.17
CA ALA A 113 12.83 -5.61 6.00
C ALA A 113 14.13 -6.38 5.75
N VAL A 114 14.61 -6.41 4.49
CA VAL A 114 15.91 -6.99 4.15
C VAL A 114 17.04 -6.17 4.77
N GLU A 115 17.04 -4.85 4.60
CA GLU A 115 18.09 -3.96 5.15
C GLU A 115 18.10 -3.93 6.68
N ARG A 116 16.95 -4.15 7.31
CA ARG A 116 16.82 -4.29 8.78
C ARG A 116 17.14 -5.70 9.29
N GLY A 117 17.38 -6.67 8.40
CA GLY A 117 17.67 -8.05 8.76
C GLY A 117 16.47 -8.82 9.36
N TRP A 118 15.24 -8.36 9.14
CA TRP A 118 14.03 -9.06 9.58
C TRP A 118 13.72 -10.29 8.72
N ILE A 119 14.13 -10.25 7.46
CA ILE A 119 14.10 -11.35 6.49
C ILE A 119 15.42 -11.37 5.74
N SER A 120 15.76 -12.52 5.14
CA SER A 120 16.91 -12.62 4.24
C SER A 120 16.64 -11.98 2.88
N TYR A 121 17.72 -11.66 2.16
CA TYR A 121 17.65 -11.16 0.79
C TYR A 121 16.88 -12.11 -0.14
N ASP A 122 17.13 -13.42 -0.04
CA ASP A 122 16.51 -14.44 -0.88
C ASP A 122 15.00 -14.56 -0.60
N GLU A 123 14.58 -14.51 0.66
CA GLU A 123 13.16 -14.49 1.02
C GLU A 123 12.46 -13.26 0.44
N GLY A 124 13.07 -12.09 0.58
CA GLY A 124 12.56 -10.84 0.01
C GLY A 124 12.44 -10.91 -1.51
N TYR A 125 13.50 -11.39 -2.18
CA TYR A 125 13.53 -11.55 -3.64
C TYR A 125 12.43 -12.50 -4.13
N GLN A 126 12.30 -13.68 -3.51
CA GLN A 126 11.31 -14.67 -3.92
C GLN A 126 9.87 -14.18 -3.69
N ARG A 127 9.62 -13.46 -2.60
CA ARG A 127 8.31 -12.84 -2.35
C ARG A 127 7.99 -11.81 -3.42
N ALA A 128 8.88 -10.84 -3.65
CA ALA A 128 8.67 -9.78 -4.65
C ALA A 128 8.49 -10.36 -6.06
N LEU A 129 9.31 -11.34 -6.44
CA LEU A 129 9.22 -12.03 -7.73
C LEU A 129 7.88 -12.74 -7.89
N THR A 130 7.43 -13.48 -6.87
CA THR A 130 6.16 -14.22 -6.91
C THR A 130 4.98 -13.27 -7.06
N THR A 131 4.96 -12.18 -6.28
CA THR A 131 3.92 -11.15 -6.35
C THR A 131 3.86 -10.52 -7.74
N LEU A 132 4.95 -9.86 -8.18
CA LEU A 132 4.94 -9.12 -9.45
C LEU A 132 4.70 -10.02 -10.66
N LYS A 133 5.23 -11.24 -10.65
CA LYS A 133 4.99 -12.23 -11.71
C LYS A 133 3.52 -12.67 -11.78
N THR A 134 2.82 -12.73 -10.65
CA THR A 134 1.38 -13.04 -10.61
C THR A 134 0.57 -11.99 -11.35
N PHE A 135 0.83 -10.70 -11.08
CA PHE A 135 0.19 -9.60 -11.80
C PHE A 135 0.59 -9.56 -13.28
N ALA A 136 1.90 -9.66 -13.57
CA ALA A 136 2.42 -9.54 -14.93
C ALA A 136 1.91 -10.63 -15.89
N LYS A 137 1.65 -11.83 -15.35
CA LYS A 137 1.08 -12.97 -16.09
C LYS A 137 -0.44 -12.96 -16.20
N GLY A 138 -1.12 -11.91 -15.72
CA GLY A 138 -2.58 -11.77 -15.84
C GLY A 138 -3.36 -12.72 -14.93
N LYS A 139 -2.77 -13.15 -13.81
CA LYS A 139 -3.50 -13.94 -12.80
C LYS A 139 -4.37 -13.08 -11.88
N VAL A 140 -4.08 -11.79 -11.80
CA VAL A 140 -4.93 -10.81 -11.13
C VAL A 140 -5.76 -10.10 -12.17
N GLU A 141 -7.06 -10.06 -11.94
CA GLU A 141 -8.03 -9.50 -12.86
C GLU A 141 -7.87 -7.98 -12.96
N GLY A 142 -7.88 -7.49 -14.19
CA GLY A 142 -7.66 -6.11 -14.51
C GLY A 142 -7.96 -5.86 -15.99
N ARG A 143 -7.95 -4.59 -16.36
CA ARG A 143 -8.18 -4.14 -17.74
C ARG A 143 -7.29 -2.94 -18.00
N LYS A 144 -6.71 -2.89 -19.20
CA LYS A 144 -5.91 -1.73 -19.65
C LYS A 144 -4.73 -1.39 -18.70
N GLY A 145 -4.18 -2.41 -18.05
CA GLY A 145 -3.10 -2.28 -17.07
C GLY A 145 -3.52 -1.75 -15.70
N PHE A 146 -4.83 -1.54 -15.48
CA PHE A 146 -5.41 -1.24 -14.17
C PHE A 146 -6.02 -2.49 -13.55
N TYR A 147 -6.03 -2.55 -12.22
CA TYR A 147 -6.53 -3.69 -11.46
C TYR A 147 -7.70 -3.28 -10.58
N TYR A 148 -8.56 -4.26 -10.27
CA TYR A 148 -9.70 -4.04 -9.37
C TYR A 148 -9.19 -3.79 -7.95
N HIS A 149 -9.82 -2.83 -7.25
CA HIS A 149 -9.47 -2.44 -5.88
C HIS A 149 -9.34 -3.67 -4.98
N PHE A 150 -10.37 -4.52 -5.00
CA PHE A 150 -10.41 -5.77 -4.25
C PHE A 150 -10.48 -6.99 -5.17
N VAL A 151 -9.66 -7.98 -4.86
CA VAL A 151 -9.65 -9.27 -5.55
C VAL A 151 -9.64 -10.43 -4.57
N ASP A 152 -10.18 -11.57 -5.00
CA ASP A 152 -10.14 -12.82 -4.24
C ASP A 152 -8.69 -13.23 -3.96
N MET A 153 -8.41 -13.60 -2.70
CA MET A 153 -7.06 -13.93 -2.21
C MET A 153 -6.41 -15.13 -2.91
N HIS A 154 -7.19 -16.03 -3.50
CA HIS A 154 -6.70 -17.25 -4.13
C HIS A 154 -6.70 -17.14 -5.65
N TYR A 155 -7.79 -16.64 -6.22
CA TYR A 155 -8.03 -16.65 -7.66
C TYR A 155 -7.68 -15.32 -8.34
N GLY A 156 -7.47 -14.24 -7.58
CA GLY A 156 -7.17 -12.92 -8.12
C GLY A 156 -8.33 -12.33 -8.94
N LYS A 157 -9.56 -12.76 -8.68
CA LYS A 157 -10.78 -12.31 -9.39
C LYS A 157 -11.43 -11.14 -8.66
N ARG A 158 -12.05 -10.24 -9.40
CA ARG A 158 -12.81 -9.11 -8.84
C ARG A 158 -13.82 -9.59 -7.80
N VAL A 159 -13.91 -8.90 -6.67
CA VAL A 159 -14.95 -9.15 -5.65
C VAL A 159 -15.73 -7.87 -5.34
N TRP A 160 -16.87 -8.04 -4.66
CA TRP A 160 -17.71 -6.95 -4.12
C TRP A 160 -18.16 -5.89 -5.13
N ASN A 161 -18.18 -6.23 -6.43
CA ASN A 161 -18.48 -5.29 -7.50
C ASN A 161 -17.63 -4.00 -7.45
N CYS A 162 -16.41 -4.07 -6.91
CA CYS A 162 -15.51 -2.91 -6.85
C CYS A 162 -15.07 -2.45 -8.25
N GLU A 163 -14.61 -1.22 -8.33
CA GLU A 163 -14.03 -0.59 -9.51
C GLU A 163 -12.60 -1.08 -9.79
N LEU A 164 -12.16 -0.94 -11.04
CA LEU A 164 -10.75 -0.72 -11.32
C LEU A 164 -10.36 0.59 -10.65
N SER A 165 -9.40 0.55 -9.74
CA SER A 165 -8.97 1.71 -8.97
C SER A 165 -7.69 2.26 -9.56
N SER A 166 -7.75 3.52 -10.02
CA SER A 166 -6.59 4.22 -10.59
C SER A 166 -5.51 4.47 -9.54
N ILE A 167 -5.91 4.87 -8.32
CA ILE A 167 -4.97 5.14 -7.23
C ILE A 167 -4.38 3.86 -6.64
N ASP A 168 -5.17 2.80 -6.45
CA ASP A 168 -4.62 1.57 -5.88
C ASP A 168 -3.69 0.85 -6.86
N THR A 169 -3.98 0.96 -8.17
CA THR A 169 -3.04 0.54 -9.22
C THR A 169 -1.76 1.37 -9.16
N ALA A 170 -1.85 2.69 -8.97
CA ALA A 170 -0.68 3.56 -8.83
C ALA A 170 0.17 3.19 -7.61
N ILE A 171 -0.46 2.90 -6.46
CA ILE A 171 0.21 2.43 -5.24
C ILE A 171 0.91 1.08 -5.48
N LEU A 172 0.22 0.13 -6.12
CA LEU A 172 0.79 -1.16 -6.53
C LEU A 172 2.04 -0.97 -7.39
N ILE A 173 1.94 -0.15 -8.43
CA ILE A 173 3.03 0.13 -9.36
C ILE A 173 4.20 0.81 -8.63
N ALA A 174 3.95 1.83 -7.82
CA ALA A 174 4.99 2.53 -7.06
C ALA A 174 5.75 1.59 -6.12
N GLY A 175 5.02 0.74 -5.38
CA GLY A 175 5.63 -0.30 -4.55
C GLY A 175 6.44 -1.30 -5.36
N GLY A 176 5.93 -1.69 -6.53
CA GLY A 176 6.63 -2.53 -7.49
C GLY A 176 7.94 -1.90 -7.97
N ILE A 177 7.94 -0.62 -8.36
CA ILE A 177 9.13 0.12 -8.81
C ILE A 177 10.18 0.21 -7.70
N VAL A 178 9.77 0.53 -6.46
CA VAL A 178 10.69 0.55 -5.32
C VAL A 178 11.36 -0.82 -5.13
N CYS A 179 10.58 -1.89 -5.19
CA CYS A 179 11.10 -3.26 -5.13
C CYS A 179 12.02 -3.57 -6.31
N GLY A 180 11.63 -3.17 -7.52
CA GLY A 180 12.38 -3.37 -8.75
C GLY A 180 13.75 -2.71 -8.71
N GLU A 181 13.83 -1.46 -8.27
CA GLU A 181 15.10 -0.75 -8.11
C GLU A 181 15.99 -1.35 -7.02
N TYR A 182 15.41 -1.92 -5.95
CA TYR A 182 16.18 -2.63 -4.93
C TYR A 182 16.79 -3.93 -5.49
N PHE A 183 16.01 -4.70 -6.25
CA PHE A 183 16.43 -5.94 -6.91
C PHE A 183 16.85 -5.71 -8.37
N LYS A 184 17.59 -4.63 -8.63
CA LYS A 184 17.99 -4.22 -9.98
C LYS A 184 18.79 -5.30 -10.73
N GLY A 185 18.57 -5.40 -12.03
CA GLY A 185 19.20 -6.39 -12.92
C GLY A 185 18.52 -7.77 -12.89
N THR A 186 17.35 -7.90 -12.25
CA THR A 186 16.67 -9.18 -12.05
C THR A 186 15.28 -9.24 -12.70
N SER A 187 14.60 -10.38 -12.56
CA SER A 187 13.22 -10.51 -13.02
C SER A 187 12.23 -9.65 -12.21
N VAL A 188 12.57 -9.25 -10.97
CA VAL A 188 11.72 -8.38 -10.15
C VAL A 188 11.61 -7.00 -10.81
N GLU A 189 12.74 -6.37 -11.15
CA GLU A 189 12.79 -5.11 -11.90
C GLU A 189 12.00 -5.22 -13.21
N LYS A 190 12.24 -6.28 -13.98
CA LYS A 190 11.54 -6.50 -15.26
C LYS A 190 10.01 -6.53 -15.08
N TYR A 191 9.50 -7.26 -14.10
CA TYR A 191 8.05 -7.34 -13.89
C TYR A 191 7.46 -6.06 -13.31
N ALA A 192 8.20 -5.33 -12.46
CA ALA A 192 7.79 -4.02 -11.97
C ALA A 192 7.61 -3.03 -13.13
N ASN A 193 8.61 -2.91 -14.00
CA ASN A 193 8.55 -2.03 -15.17
C ASN A 193 7.44 -2.46 -16.14
N GLN A 194 7.26 -3.77 -16.33
CA GLN A 194 6.17 -4.29 -17.18
C GLN A 194 4.78 -3.89 -16.65
N LEU A 195 4.57 -3.82 -15.34
CA LEU A 195 3.30 -3.35 -14.76
C LEU A 195 3.07 -1.87 -15.07
N TYR A 196 4.10 -1.03 -14.84
CA TYR A 196 4.04 0.39 -15.14
C TYR A 196 3.75 0.67 -16.63
N GLU A 197 4.51 0.03 -17.53
CA GLU A 197 4.40 0.22 -18.98
C GLU A 197 3.04 -0.27 -19.55
N LYS A 198 2.38 -1.22 -18.88
CA LYS A 198 1.08 -1.73 -19.31
C LYS A 198 -0.10 -0.82 -18.94
N ALA A 199 0.07 0.07 -17.97
CA ALA A 199 -0.99 0.96 -17.52
C ALA A 199 -1.29 2.02 -18.60
N ASP A 200 -2.48 1.94 -19.18
CA ASP A 200 -2.96 2.86 -20.20
C ASP A 200 -3.52 4.12 -19.52
N TRP A 201 -2.63 4.98 -19.01
CA TRP A 201 -3.01 6.18 -18.25
C TRP A 201 -3.92 7.11 -19.04
N GLN A 202 -3.74 7.20 -20.35
CA GLN A 202 -4.60 7.97 -21.26
C GLN A 202 -6.01 7.38 -21.33
N TRP A 203 -6.15 6.05 -21.37
CA TRP A 203 -7.48 5.43 -21.26
C TRP A 203 -8.17 5.80 -19.94
N MET A 204 -7.43 5.88 -18.84
CA MET A 204 -7.98 6.21 -17.53
C MET A 204 -8.41 7.68 -17.37
N THR A 205 -7.99 8.58 -18.27
CA THR A 205 -8.52 9.95 -18.32
C THR A 205 -9.93 10.00 -18.89
N ASN A 206 -10.39 8.95 -19.58
CA ASN A 206 -11.67 8.95 -20.31
C ASN A 206 -11.81 10.19 -21.23
N GLY A 207 -10.71 10.62 -21.86
CA GLY A 207 -10.69 11.75 -22.81
C GLY A 207 -10.69 13.15 -22.19
N GLU A 208 -10.55 13.27 -20.87
CA GLU A 208 -10.52 14.54 -20.13
C GLU A 208 -9.10 14.89 -19.64
N GLU A 209 -8.94 16.04 -18.98
CA GLU A 209 -7.63 16.54 -18.52
C GLU A 209 -7.04 15.80 -17.32
N THR A 210 -7.89 15.19 -16.48
CA THR A 210 -7.49 14.53 -15.23
C THR A 210 -7.71 13.03 -15.31
N LEU A 211 -7.22 12.25 -14.35
CA LEU A 211 -7.58 10.84 -14.24
C LEU A 211 -8.98 10.67 -13.61
N THR A 212 -9.76 9.70 -14.10
CA THR A 212 -10.95 9.24 -13.37
C THR A 212 -10.51 8.46 -12.14
N MET A 213 -11.31 8.44 -11.07
CA MET A 213 -10.97 7.65 -9.89
C MET A 213 -11.03 6.14 -10.18
N GLY A 214 -11.90 5.73 -11.10
CA GLY A 214 -11.97 4.34 -11.51
C GLY A 214 -12.94 4.06 -12.64
N TRP A 215 -13.07 2.78 -12.95
CA TRP A 215 -13.96 2.25 -13.97
C TRP A 215 -14.57 0.93 -13.51
N ASP A 216 -15.85 0.69 -13.79
CA ASP A 216 -16.49 -0.59 -13.51
C ASP A 216 -17.25 -1.12 -14.75
N PRO A 217 -17.38 -2.45 -14.91
CA PRO A 217 -17.99 -3.05 -16.10
C PRO A 217 -19.50 -2.83 -16.22
N LEU A 218 -20.20 -2.45 -15.15
CA LEU A 218 -21.64 -2.21 -15.17
C LEU A 218 -21.96 -0.78 -15.60
N HIS A 219 -21.19 0.20 -15.14
CA HIS A 219 -21.51 1.63 -15.34
C HIS A 219 -20.46 2.42 -16.14
N GLY A 220 -19.32 1.82 -16.46
CA GLY A 220 -18.22 2.50 -17.13
C GLY A 220 -17.36 3.32 -16.17
N PHE A 221 -16.90 4.49 -16.62
CA PHE A 221 -16.04 5.35 -15.80
C PHE A 221 -16.83 6.01 -14.66
N LEU A 222 -16.22 6.06 -13.48
CA LEU A 222 -16.76 6.81 -12.35
C LEU A 222 -16.79 8.31 -12.65
N ARG A 223 -17.79 9.00 -12.11
CA ARG A 223 -17.91 10.46 -12.25
C ARG A 223 -16.82 11.21 -11.48
N ALA A 224 -16.34 10.62 -10.38
CA ALA A 224 -15.32 11.23 -9.53
C ALA A 224 -13.94 11.22 -10.22
N ARG A 225 -13.17 12.28 -10.01
CA ARG A 225 -11.90 12.52 -10.69
C ARG A 225 -10.84 13.02 -9.72
N TRP A 226 -9.58 12.80 -10.06
CA TRP A 226 -8.43 13.36 -9.34
C TRP A 226 -8.15 14.79 -9.80
N ASN A 227 -8.92 15.76 -9.29
CA ASN A 227 -8.89 17.17 -9.72
C ASN A 227 -8.62 18.16 -8.58
N GLY A 228 -8.00 17.71 -7.49
CA GLY A 228 -7.66 18.52 -6.33
C GLY A 228 -6.45 17.98 -5.57
N PHE A 229 -6.12 18.59 -4.43
CA PHE A 229 -5.05 18.11 -3.56
C PHE A 229 -5.55 16.97 -2.66
N ASN A 230 -5.11 15.75 -2.98
CA ASN A 230 -5.46 14.51 -2.29
C ASN A 230 -4.42 13.42 -2.62
N GLU A 231 -4.70 12.17 -2.25
CA GLU A 231 -3.83 11.01 -2.48
C GLU A 231 -3.56 10.73 -3.97
N GLY A 232 -4.42 11.23 -4.87
CA GLY A 232 -4.33 11.07 -6.32
C GLY A 232 -3.06 11.62 -6.96
N ILE A 233 -2.28 12.43 -6.25
CA ILE A 233 -1.02 13.00 -6.76
C ILE A 233 -0.04 11.92 -7.25
N LEU A 234 0.01 10.77 -6.58
CA LEU A 234 0.86 9.65 -7.00
C LEU A 234 0.47 9.12 -8.38
N ALA A 235 -0.84 8.93 -8.62
CA ALA A 235 -1.34 8.46 -9.90
C ALA A 235 -1.04 9.47 -11.02
N THR A 236 -1.21 10.77 -10.75
CA THR A 236 -0.87 11.83 -11.71
C THR A 236 0.63 11.83 -12.05
N LEU A 237 1.51 11.68 -11.06
CA LEU A 237 2.96 11.63 -11.30
C LEU A 237 3.37 10.43 -12.15
N LEU A 238 2.78 9.26 -11.93
CA LEU A 238 3.05 8.09 -12.77
C LEU A 238 2.51 8.26 -14.19
N ALA A 239 1.37 8.93 -14.36
CA ALA A 239 0.72 9.12 -15.64
C ALA A 239 1.48 10.05 -16.60
N ILE A 240 2.29 10.98 -16.08
CA ILE A 240 3.05 11.94 -16.90
C ILE A 240 4.39 11.40 -17.43
N GLY A 241 4.92 10.31 -16.86
CA GLY A 241 6.22 9.71 -17.25
C GLY A 241 7.36 10.10 -16.33
#